data_AF-A0A2S8PTX3-F1
#
_entry.id   AF-A0A2S8PTX3-F1
#
_cell.length_a   1.000
_cell.length_b   1.000
_cell.length_c   1.000
_cell.angle_alpha   90.00
_cell.angle_beta   90.00
_cell.angle_gamma   90.00
#
_symmetry.space_group_name_H-M   'P 1'
#
loop_
_entity.id
_entity.type
_entity.pdbx_description
1 polymer ?
#
loop_
_entity_poly.entity_id
_entity_poly.type
_entity_poly.pdbx_seq_one_letter_code
_entity_poly.pdbx_strand_id
1 'polypeptide(L)'
;MQKIGDITNTADKNGEFTNGNVAAGIAPTLLDAGWFNTIQRELINAIQGAGIKLDNKNDSQLFAAIKKQIDNSAVEIHDASLTQKGITQLTDKTGNSNTLAATQKLVTDVNDNANSKLSKSQNGADIPDKNAFVKNLGLAETVNKAKNTYSKSESDNRFIQLNTNTKTSGYILSKTANYCDDPNSRHLGRSGFLRTDGIDNLGDLAIHIAHSSANSDSSMFARGISFRYGDNFGISTYAFDKAGKFAGSKRILTEDDVIVPVGVPLPYPHRYTPPGYLTCNGQTFDKSLYPKLAEAYPDGRVPDLRGEFIRGWDDSRGVDPGRVCGTWQGDAIRNITGSWGDATAESGGDASGAFNYTYRRGGRAAGGGGGTLSFTFDASRVVPTANENRPRNVAFNYIVRAA
;
A
#
# COMPACT_ATOMS: atom_id res chain seq x y z
N MET A 1 -65.72 -13.06 -93.49
CA MET A 1 -65.91 -13.52 -94.88
C MET A 1 -67.34 -14.04 -95.08
N GLN A 2 -68.02 -13.64 -96.16
CA GLN A 2 -69.38 -14.09 -96.51
C GLN A 2 -69.37 -15.54 -97.01
N LYS A 3 -70.44 -16.32 -96.78
CA LYS A 3 -70.58 -17.65 -97.37
C LYS A 3 -71.07 -17.54 -98.82
N ILE A 4 -70.75 -18.53 -99.67
CA ILE A 4 -71.22 -18.55 -101.06
C ILE A 4 -72.75 -18.67 -101.14
N GLY A 5 -73.38 -19.40 -100.22
CA GLY A 5 -74.85 -19.50 -100.14
C GLY A 5 -75.58 -18.21 -99.78
N ASP A 6 -74.89 -17.20 -99.25
CA ASP A 6 -75.48 -15.86 -99.03
C ASP A 6 -75.51 -15.03 -100.32
N ILE A 7 -74.85 -15.51 -101.39
CA ILE A 7 -74.65 -14.78 -102.65
C ILE A 7 -75.34 -15.51 -103.81
N THR A 8 -75.41 -16.84 -103.78
CA THR A 8 -76.11 -17.63 -104.80
C THR A 8 -77.05 -18.66 -104.20
N ASN A 9 -78.21 -18.82 -104.83
CA ASN A 9 -79.23 -19.81 -104.48
C ASN A 9 -78.88 -21.24 -104.96
N THR A 10 -77.70 -21.42 -105.58
CA THR A 10 -77.21 -22.72 -106.10
C THR A 10 -76.13 -23.36 -105.21
N ALA A 11 -75.87 -22.76 -104.05
CA ALA A 11 -75.10 -23.40 -103.00
C ALA A 11 -75.88 -24.58 -102.41
N ASP A 12 -75.17 -25.48 -101.73
CA ASP A 12 -75.82 -26.57 -101.03
C ASP A 12 -76.60 -26.06 -99.79
N LYS A 13 -77.29 -26.97 -99.11
CA LYS A 13 -78.09 -26.65 -97.91
C LYS A 13 -77.28 -26.07 -96.73
N ASN A 14 -75.94 -26.16 -96.76
CA ASN A 14 -75.04 -25.59 -95.74
C ASN A 14 -74.45 -24.23 -96.15
N GLY A 15 -74.78 -23.77 -97.37
CA GLY A 15 -74.26 -22.56 -97.97
C GLY A 15 -72.85 -22.70 -98.54
N GLU A 16 -72.45 -23.92 -98.92
CA GLU A 16 -71.13 -24.28 -99.45
C GLU A 16 -71.17 -24.56 -100.96
N PHE A 17 -69.98 -24.64 -101.57
CA PHE A 17 -69.84 -24.99 -102.98
C PHE A 17 -70.19 -26.45 -103.22
N THR A 18 -70.98 -26.71 -104.27
CA THR A 18 -71.28 -28.05 -104.76
C THR A 18 -71.06 -28.16 -106.27
N ASN A 19 -70.60 -29.32 -106.73
CA ASN A 19 -70.49 -29.63 -108.16
C ASN A 19 -71.86 -29.89 -108.81
N GLY A 20 -72.95 -29.82 -108.03
CA GLY A 20 -74.28 -30.18 -108.48
C GLY A 20 -74.39 -31.67 -108.80
N ASN A 21 -75.45 -32.06 -109.50
CA ASN A 21 -75.63 -33.39 -110.05
C ASN A 21 -76.47 -33.28 -111.33
N VAL A 22 -75.79 -33.33 -112.48
CA VAL A 22 -76.40 -33.15 -113.81
C VAL A 22 -77.49 -34.20 -114.07
N ALA A 23 -77.30 -35.44 -113.62
CA ALA A 23 -78.28 -36.52 -113.79
C ALA A 23 -79.55 -36.31 -112.94
N ALA A 24 -79.45 -35.57 -111.84
CA ALA A 24 -80.58 -35.20 -110.98
C ALA A 24 -81.15 -33.80 -111.27
N GLY A 25 -80.66 -33.11 -112.30
CA GLY A 25 -81.10 -31.75 -112.65
C GLY A 25 -80.66 -30.66 -111.66
N ILE A 26 -79.71 -30.95 -110.76
CA ILE A 26 -79.19 -29.98 -109.79
C ILE A 26 -77.96 -29.30 -110.39
N ALA A 27 -78.03 -27.99 -110.60
CA ALA A 27 -76.92 -27.22 -111.15
C ALA A 27 -75.74 -27.13 -110.15
N PRO A 28 -74.48 -27.09 -110.62
CA PRO A 28 -73.33 -26.71 -109.79
C PRO A 28 -73.50 -25.29 -109.24
N THR A 29 -72.81 -25.01 -108.14
CA THR A 29 -72.81 -23.68 -107.53
C THR A 29 -72.25 -22.65 -108.49
N LEU A 30 -73.06 -21.63 -108.76
CA LEU A 30 -72.68 -20.51 -109.59
C LEU A 30 -71.59 -19.70 -108.88
N LEU A 31 -70.44 -19.55 -109.53
CA LEU A 31 -69.32 -18.79 -109.01
C LEU A 31 -69.56 -17.29 -109.27
N ASP A 32 -70.32 -16.66 -108.38
CA ASP A 32 -70.66 -15.23 -108.49
C ASP A 32 -69.48 -14.33 -108.13
N ALA A 33 -69.30 -13.25 -108.90
CA ALA A 33 -68.29 -12.23 -108.65
C ALA A 33 -68.38 -11.62 -107.24
N GLY A 34 -69.58 -11.57 -106.64
CA GLY A 34 -69.78 -11.08 -105.28
C GLY A 34 -68.90 -11.80 -104.24
N TRP A 35 -68.71 -13.11 -104.40
CA TRP A 35 -67.92 -13.91 -103.45
C TRP A 35 -66.42 -13.70 -103.64
N PHE A 36 -65.93 -13.73 -104.88
CA PHE A 36 -64.52 -13.46 -105.19
C PHE A 36 -64.10 -12.05 -104.78
N ASN A 37 -64.95 -11.06 -105.00
CA ASN A 37 -64.71 -9.69 -104.56
C ASN A 37 -64.62 -9.58 -103.02
N THR A 38 -65.35 -10.41 -102.28
CA THR A 38 -65.27 -10.45 -100.82
C THR A 38 -63.93 -10.99 -100.35
N ILE A 39 -63.44 -12.09 -100.94
CA ILE A 39 -62.09 -12.59 -100.66
C ILE A 39 -61.04 -11.55 -101.02
N GLN A 40 -61.14 -10.95 -102.21
CA GLN A 40 -60.19 -9.94 -102.66
C GLN A 40 -60.11 -8.77 -101.66
N ARG A 41 -61.24 -8.25 -101.17
CA ARG A 41 -61.26 -7.19 -100.16
C ARG A 41 -60.62 -7.61 -98.85
N GLU A 42 -60.90 -8.81 -98.35
CA GLU A 42 -60.30 -9.32 -97.10
C GLU A 42 -58.78 -9.44 -97.21
N LEU A 43 -58.28 -9.99 -98.33
CA LEU A 43 -56.84 -10.10 -98.58
C LEU A 43 -56.18 -8.73 -98.74
N ILE A 44 -56.83 -7.80 -99.43
CA ILE A 44 -56.37 -6.41 -99.54
C ILE A 44 -56.30 -5.73 -98.17
N ASN A 45 -57.34 -5.89 -97.35
CA ASN A 45 -57.39 -5.32 -96.01
C ASN A 45 -56.27 -5.87 -95.13
N ALA A 46 -55.93 -7.16 -95.24
CA ALA A 46 -54.80 -7.74 -94.53
C ALA A 46 -53.45 -7.11 -94.97
N ILE A 47 -53.26 -6.90 -96.28
CA ILE A 47 -52.05 -6.29 -96.84
C ILE A 47 -51.92 -4.83 -96.42
N GLN A 48 -52.97 -4.03 -96.63
CA GLN A 48 -52.98 -2.61 -96.31
C GLN A 48 -52.96 -2.37 -94.80
N GLY A 49 -53.58 -3.25 -94.00
CA GLY A 49 -53.53 -3.23 -92.54
C GLY A 49 -52.13 -3.47 -91.99
N ALA A 50 -51.26 -4.21 -92.70
CA ALA A 50 -49.83 -4.31 -92.40
C ALA A 50 -49.01 -3.08 -92.88
N GLY A 51 -49.67 -2.06 -93.43
CA GLY A 51 -49.05 -0.86 -94.00
C GLY A 51 -48.33 -1.10 -95.32
N ILE A 52 -48.70 -2.15 -96.07
CA ILE A 52 -48.11 -2.47 -97.37
C ILE A 52 -49.03 -1.91 -98.48
N LYS A 53 -48.46 -1.17 -99.43
CA LYS A 53 -49.19 -0.63 -100.59
C LYS A 53 -49.39 -1.73 -101.63
N LEU A 54 -50.61 -1.85 -102.18
CA LEU A 54 -50.94 -2.83 -103.24
C LEU A 54 -50.10 -2.61 -104.50
N ASP A 55 -49.64 -3.70 -105.11
CA ASP A 55 -48.84 -3.73 -106.33
C ASP A 55 -49.31 -4.89 -107.22
N ASN A 56 -49.82 -4.57 -108.41
CA ASN A 56 -50.36 -5.55 -109.35
C ASN A 56 -49.30 -6.39 -110.06
N LYS A 57 -48.02 -6.19 -109.75
CA LYS A 57 -46.91 -7.02 -110.22
C LYS A 57 -46.33 -7.94 -109.14
N ASN A 58 -46.92 -7.95 -107.94
CA ASN A 58 -46.38 -8.67 -106.79
C ASN A 58 -47.39 -9.67 -106.20
N ASP A 59 -47.14 -10.96 -106.43
CA ASP A 59 -48.02 -12.04 -105.95
C ASP A 59 -47.66 -12.52 -104.52
N SER A 60 -46.70 -11.88 -103.85
CA SER A 60 -46.20 -12.26 -102.51
C SER A 60 -46.63 -11.30 -101.40
N GLN A 61 -47.48 -10.32 -101.69
CA GLN A 61 -47.83 -9.26 -100.75
C GLN A 61 -48.54 -9.76 -99.49
N LEU A 62 -49.41 -10.76 -99.62
CA LEU A 62 -50.11 -11.36 -98.49
C LEU A 62 -49.13 -12.03 -97.51
N PHE A 63 -48.15 -12.76 -98.05
CA PHE A 63 -47.12 -13.40 -97.25
C PHE A 63 -46.26 -12.37 -96.49
N ALA A 64 -45.86 -11.29 -97.17
CA ALA A 64 -45.13 -10.19 -96.54
C ALA A 64 -45.95 -9.51 -95.43
N ALA A 65 -47.26 -9.34 -95.62
CA ALA A 65 -48.16 -8.76 -94.64
C ALA A 65 -48.24 -9.63 -93.36
N ILE A 66 -48.40 -10.95 -93.53
CA ILE A 66 -48.45 -11.89 -92.41
C ILE A 66 -47.14 -11.88 -91.62
N LYS A 67 -45.99 -11.96 -92.32
CA LYS A 67 -44.68 -11.95 -91.66
C LYS A 67 -44.47 -10.66 -90.84
N LYS A 68 -44.80 -9.51 -91.42
CA LYS A 68 -44.66 -8.22 -90.75
C LYS A 68 -45.57 -8.08 -89.53
N GLN A 69 -46.79 -8.60 -89.58
CA GLN A 69 -47.69 -8.58 -88.42
C GLN A 69 -47.20 -9.51 -87.30
N ILE A 70 -46.60 -10.65 -87.63
CA ILE A 70 -45.98 -11.55 -86.63
C ILE A 70 -44.75 -10.88 -86.00
N ASP A 71 -43.89 -10.25 -86.81
CA ASP A 71 -42.69 -9.56 -86.32
C ASP A 71 -43.07 -8.34 -85.44
N ASN A 72 -44.14 -7.61 -85.79
CA ASN A 72 -44.68 -6.52 -84.95
C ASN A 72 -45.44 -7.02 -83.71
N SER A 73 -45.79 -8.31 -83.66
CA SER A 73 -46.38 -8.94 -82.47
C SER A 73 -45.32 -9.50 -81.53
N ALA A 74 -44.02 -9.25 -81.80
CA ALA A 74 -42.97 -9.50 -80.83
C ALA A 74 -43.30 -8.71 -79.55
N VAL A 75 -43.72 -9.43 -78.52
CA VAL A 75 -43.86 -8.91 -77.17
C VAL A 75 -42.52 -8.27 -76.82
N GLU A 76 -42.46 -6.94 -76.66
CA GLU A 76 -41.30 -6.28 -76.06
C GLU A 76 -41.15 -6.86 -74.65
N ILE A 77 -40.19 -7.77 -74.49
CA ILE A 77 -39.82 -8.28 -73.18
C ILE A 77 -38.94 -7.21 -72.54
N HIS A 78 -39.52 -6.41 -71.67
CA HIS A 78 -38.80 -5.41 -70.89
C HIS A 78 -38.04 -6.06 -69.72
N ASP A 79 -36.89 -5.48 -69.37
CA ASP A 79 -36.18 -5.81 -68.13
C ASP A 79 -37.04 -5.44 -66.91
N ALA A 80 -36.99 -6.26 -65.86
CA ALA A 80 -37.70 -5.96 -64.62
C ALA A 80 -37.11 -4.71 -63.94
N SER A 81 -37.98 -3.81 -63.49
CA SER A 81 -37.62 -2.64 -62.66
C SER A 81 -38.45 -2.59 -61.39
N LEU A 82 -38.16 -1.63 -60.49
CA LEU A 82 -38.95 -1.41 -59.28
C LEU A 82 -40.41 -0.99 -59.57
N THR A 83 -40.71 -0.59 -60.81
CA THR A 83 -42.03 -0.07 -61.21
C THR A 83 -42.65 -0.83 -62.37
N GLN A 84 -41.93 -1.76 -63.02
CA GLN A 84 -42.41 -2.52 -64.18
C GLN A 84 -42.04 -4.00 -64.06
N LYS A 85 -43.04 -4.90 -64.23
CA LYS A 85 -42.82 -6.36 -64.26
C LYS A 85 -42.09 -6.74 -65.56
N GLY A 86 -41.05 -7.56 -65.46
CA GLY A 86 -40.20 -7.97 -66.60
C GLY A 86 -39.37 -9.23 -66.28
N ILE A 87 -38.39 -9.57 -67.12
CA ILE A 87 -37.46 -10.69 -66.90
C ILE A 87 -36.17 -10.16 -66.24
N THR A 88 -35.57 -10.94 -65.33
CA THR A 88 -34.30 -10.59 -64.66
C THR A 88 -33.25 -11.64 -65.00
N GLN A 89 -32.06 -11.23 -65.46
CA GLN A 89 -30.91 -12.14 -65.59
C GLN A 89 -30.28 -12.39 -64.21
N LEU A 90 -30.14 -13.66 -63.84
CA LEU A 90 -29.46 -14.10 -62.62
C LEU A 90 -28.01 -14.48 -62.94
N THR A 91 -27.09 -14.21 -62.01
CA THR A 91 -25.68 -14.60 -62.11
C THR A 91 -25.23 -15.27 -60.82
N ASP A 92 -24.35 -16.27 -60.95
CA ASP A 92 -23.70 -17.00 -59.87
C ASP A 92 -22.33 -16.40 -59.47
N LYS A 93 -21.91 -15.32 -60.15
CA LYS A 93 -20.62 -14.65 -59.91
C LYS A 93 -20.77 -13.42 -59.03
N THR A 94 -19.92 -13.32 -58.02
CA THR A 94 -19.73 -12.15 -57.17
C THR A 94 -19.04 -11.01 -57.95
N GLY A 95 -19.60 -9.80 -57.93
CA GLY A 95 -19.06 -8.63 -58.65
C GLY A 95 -19.82 -7.33 -58.36
N ASN A 96 -19.35 -6.21 -58.92
CA ASN A 96 -19.84 -4.84 -58.67
C ASN A 96 -20.53 -4.21 -59.89
N SER A 97 -21.26 -5.00 -60.69
CA SER A 97 -21.91 -4.48 -61.89
C SER A 97 -23.19 -3.71 -61.53
N ASN A 98 -23.22 -2.43 -61.89
CA ASN A 98 -24.42 -1.59 -61.77
C ASN A 98 -25.40 -1.80 -62.94
N THR A 99 -25.07 -2.71 -63.87
CA THR A 99 -25.79 -2.96 -65.12
C THR A 99 -26.59 -4.27 -65.10
N LEU A 100 -26.34 -5.16 -64.13
CA LEU A 100 -26.88 -6.52 -64.07
C LEU A 100 -27.57 -6.78 -62.72
N ALA A 101 -28.89 -6.57 -62.68
CA ALA A 101 -29.84 -6.92 -61.62
C ALA A 101 -29.83 -6.11 -60.29
N ALA A 102 -31.03 -5.68 -59.88
CA ALA A 102 -31.31 -5.02 -58.60
C ALA A 102 -30.87 -5.82 -57.35
N THR A 103 -30.66 -7.14 -57.49
CA THR A 103 -30.25 -8.03 -56.40
C THR A 103 -28.76 -7.90 -56.05
N GLN A 104 -27.87 -7.56 -57.00
CA GLN A 104 -26.45 -7.42 -56.72
C GLN A 104 -26.12 -6.15 -55.94
N LYS A 105 -26.80 -5.03 -56.26
CA LYS A 105 -26.66 -3.80 -55.48
C LYS A 105 -26.99 -4.04 -54.01
N LEU A 106 -28.09 -4.75 -53.75
CA LEU A 106 -28.48 -5.11 -52.38
C LEU A 106 -27.42 -5.98 -51.69
N VAL A 107 -26.86 -6.97 -52.40
CA VAL A 107 -25.78 -7.82 -51.85
C VAL A 107 -24.52 -7.01 -51.53
N THR A 108 -24.14 -6.08 -52.39
CA THR A 108 -23.00 -5.18 -52.16
C THR A 108 -23.26 -4.22 -51.00
N ASP A 109 -24.43 -3.57 -50.95
CA ASP A 109 -24.81 -2.67 -49.85
C ASP A 109 -24.82 -3.42 -48.50
N VAL A 110 -25.30 -4.68 -48.49
CA VAL A 110 -25.29 -5.55 -47.30
C VAL A 110 -23.85 -5.92 -46.91
N ASN A 111 -23.00 -6.27 -47.87
CA ASN A 111 -21.61 -6.61 -47.62
C ASN A 111 -20.81 -5.41 -47.11
N ASP A 112 -21.02 -4.22 -47.67
CA ASP A 112 -20.37 -2.98 -47.24
C ASP A 112 -20.84 -2.56 -45.84
N ASN A 113 -22.14 -2.71 -45.55
CA ASN A 113 -22.65 -2.51 -44.19
C ASN A 113 -22.04 -3.53 -43.21
N ALA A 114 -21.88 -4.79 -43.60
CA ALA A 114 -21.24 -5.79 -42.74
C ALA A 114 -19.75 -5.48 -42.48
N ASN A 115 -19.00 -5.08 -43.51
CA ASN A 115 -17.57 -4.80 -43.42
C ASN A 115 -17.25 -3.46 -42.74
N SER A 116 -18.18 -2.52 -42.73
CA SER A 116 -17.99 -1.20 -42.10
C SER A 116 -18.32 -1.17 -40.61
N LYS A 117 -19.04 -2.17 -40.08
CA LYS A 117 -19.34 -2.27 -38.65
C LYS A 117 -18.19 -2.96 -37.89
N LEU A 118 -17.79 -2.39 -36.77
CA LEU A 118 -16.71 -2.82 -35.89
C LEU A 118 -15.37 -2.96 -36.63
N SER A 119 -15.08 -2.03 -37.54
CA SER A 119 -13.83 -2.02 -38.27
C SER A 119 -12.64 -1.95 -37.31
N LYS A 120 -11.69 -2.89 -37.46
CA LYS A 120 -10.50 -3.01 -36.59
C LYS A 120 -9.65 -1.73 -36.60
N SER A 121 -9.60 -1.02 -37.73
CA SER A 121 -8.83 0.23 -37.86
C SER A 121 -9.48 1.41 -37.14
N GLN A 122 -10.78 1.33 -36.85
CA GLN A 122 -11.53 2.40 -36.20
C GLN A 122 -11.56 2.30 -34.67
N ASN A 123 -11.07 1.19 -34.09
CA ASN A 123 -11.01 0.99 -32.64
C ASN A 123 -12.34 1.34 -31.93
N GLY A 124 -13.47 0.96 -32.53
CA GLY A 124 -14.82 1.22 -31.99
C GLY A 124 -15.31 2.67 -32.12
N ALA A 125 -14.73 3.49 -33.01
CA ALA A 125 -15.23 4.83 -33.30
C ALA A 125 -16.62 4.84 -33.96
N ASP A 126 -16.97 3.76 -34.66
CA ASP A 126 -18.25 3.52 -35.32
C ASP A 126 -19.37 3.07 -34.37
N ILE A 127 -19.07 2.87 -33.09
CA ILE A 127 -20.03 2.49 -32.05
C ILE A 127 -20.81 3.74 -31.61
N PRO A 128 -22.15 3.80 -31.81
CA PRO A 128 -22.95 4.98 -31.49
C PRO A 128 -22.99 5.32 -30.00
N ASP A 129 -23.13 4.29 -29.13
CA ASP A 129 -23.10 4.44 -27.67
C ASP A 129 -22.03 3.53 -27.07
N LYS A 130 -20.84 4.10 -26.86
CA LYS A 130 -19.70 3.40 -26.26
C LYS A 130 -19.95 3.00 -24.80
N ASN A 131 -20.76 3.78 -24.06
CA ASN A 131 -21.03 3.50 -22.65
C ASN A 131 -21.94 2.28 -22.50
N ALA A 132 -23.01 2.21 -23.29
CA ALA A 132 -23.88 1.03 -23.34
C ALA A 132 -23.11 -0.20 -23.84
N PHE A 133 -22.25 -0.03 -24.85
CA PHE A 133 -21.40 -1.12 -25.36
C PHE A 133 -20.45 -1.68 -24.29
N VAL A 134 -19.70 -0.82 -23.58
CA VAL A 134 -18.80 -1.22 -22.48
C VAL A 134 -19.58 -1.89 -21.33
N LYS A 135 -20.79 -1.42 -21.03
CA LYS A 135 -21.68 -2.05 -20.03
C LYS A 135 -22.13 -3.45 -20.47
N ASN A 136 -22.54 -3.61 -21.73
CA ASN A 136 -22.98 -4.90 -22.27
C ASN A 136 -21.84 -5.93 -22.36
N LEU A 137 -20.60 -5.48 -22.50
CA LEU A 137 -19.41 -6.33 -22.40
C LEU A 137 -19.01 -6.69 -20.95
N GLY A 138 -19.69 -6.16 -19.93
CA GLY A 138 -19.35 -6.40 -18.53
C GLY A 138 -18.09 -5.66 -18.05
N LEU A 139 -17.60 -4.68 -18.80
CA LEU A 139 -16.34 -3.98 -18.52
C LEU A 139 -16.52 -2.69 -17.69
N ALA A 140 -17.74 -2.37 -17.26
CA ALA A 140 -18.03 -1.14 -16.53
C ALA A 140 -17.21 -1.02 -15.23
N GLU A 141 -17.09 -2.11 -14.46
CA GLU A 141 -16.26 -2.12 -13.24
C GLU A 141 -14.77 -2.00 -13.55
N THR A 142 -14.30 -2.64 -14.62
CA THR A 142 -12.89 -2.56 -15.05
C THR A 142 -12.50 -1.14 -15.44
N VAL A 143 -13.36 -0.42 -16.17
CA VAL A 143 -13.15 0.99 -16.52
C VAL A 143 -13.13 1.87 -15.26
N ASN A 144 -14.02 1.62 -14.30
CA ASN A 144 -14.02 2.35 -13.03
C ASN A 144 -12.77 2.07 -12.19
N LYS A 145 -12.28 0.82 -12.18
CA LYS A 145 -11.01 0.47 -11.53
C LYS A 145 -9.84 1.16 -12.22
N ALA A 146 -9.80 1.17 -13.56
CA ALA A 146 -8.76 1.83 -14.35
C ALA A 146 -8.73 3.36 -14.15
N LYS A 147 -9.88 4.02 -14.03
CA LYS A 147 -9.97 5.45 -13.70
C LYS A 147 -9.36 5.80 -12.35
N ASN A 148 -9.28 4.84 -11.43
CA ASN A 148 -8.66 4.99 -10.11
C ASN A 148 -7.24 4.39 -10.05
N THR A 149 -6.63 4.07 -11.19
CA THR A 149 -5.22 3.71 -11.24
C THR A 149 -4.38 4.96 -11.34
N TYR A 150 -3.24 4.94 -10.67
CA TYR A 150 -2.32 6.06 -10.59
C TYR A 150 -1.13 5.78 -11.47
N SER A 151 -0.66 6.78 -12.20
CA SER A 151 0.63 6.71 -12.88
C SER A 151 1.75 6.50 -11.86
N LYS A 152 2.90 5.97 -12.32
CA LYS A 152 4.09 5.79 -11.47
C LYS A 152 4.52 7.11 -10.79
N SER A 153 4.34 8.24 -11.47
CA SER A 153 4.59 9.57 -10.90
C SER A 153 3.63 9.92 -9.76
N GLU A 154 2.37 9.48 -9.83
CA GLU A 154 1.35 9.74 -8.81
C GLU A 154 1.41 8.73 -7.65
N SER A 155 1.96 7.53 -7.85
CA SER A 155 2.27 6.61 -6.76
C SER A 155 3.40 7.16 -5.88
N ASP A 156 4.46 7.69 -6.49
CA ASP A 156 5.61 8.21 -5.76
C ASP A 156 5.23 9.41 -4.87
N ASN A 157 4.28 10.22 -5.32
CA ASN A 157 3.72 11.35 -4.56
C ASN A 157 2.73 10.96 -3.44
N ARG A 158 2.25 9.71 -3.38
CA ARG A 158 1.24 9.28 -2.40
C ARG A 158 1.79 8.48 -1.23
N PHE A 159 2.87 7.73 -1.41
CA PHE A 159 3.43 6.91 -0.32
C PHE A 159 4.33 7.70 0.65
N ILE A 160 4.73 8.91 0.27
CA ILE A 160 5.11 9.98 1.18
C ILE A 160 4.28 11.19 0.80
N GLN A 161 3.19 11.44 1.53
CA GLN A 161 2.43 12.67 1.34
C GLN A 161 3.38 13.85 1.58
N LEU A 162 3.57 14.70 0.57
CA LEU A 162 3.92 16.09 0.80
C LEU A 162 2.84 16.61 1.76
N ASN A 163 3.17 16.79 3.03
CA ASN A 163 2.18 17.22 4.00
C ASN A 163 1.75 18.63 3.55
N THR A 164 0.55 18.77 2.98
CA THR A 164 0.08 20.05 2.40
C THR A 164 -0.19 21.12 3.47
N ASN A 165 0.09 20.81 4.75
CA ASN A 165 0.10 21.73 5.88
C ASN A 165 1.50 21.98 6.47
N THR A 166 2.59 21.53 5.85
CA THR A 166 3.93 22.04 6.20
C THR A 166 4.19 23.36 5.46
N LYS A 167 4.41 24.43 6.22
CA LYS A 167 4.76 25.78 5.72
C LYS A 167 6.13 25.85 5.02
N THR A 168 6.80 24.71 4.84
CA THR A 168 8.16 24.59 4.29
C THR A 168 8.19 23.46 3.26
N SER A 169 8.97 23.69 2.19
CA SER A 169 9.16 22.82 1.02
C SER A 169 9.97 21.53 1.30
N GLY A 170 9.93 21.03 2.54
CA GLY A 170 10.77 19.92 2.98
C GLY A 170 10.29 18.58 2.42
N TYR A 171 11.09 17.99 1.53
CA TYR A 171 10.93 16.59 1.10
C TYR A 171 11.36 15.65 2.24
N ILE A 172 10.58 14.61 2.52
CA ILE A 172 11.06 13.44 3.30
C ILE A 172 11.61 12.44 2.27
N LEU A 173 12.91 12.17 2.31
CA LEU A 173 13.57 11.25 1.38
C LEU A 173 13.05 9.82 1.63
N SER A 174 12.39 9.22 0.62
CA SER A 174 11.70 7.92 0.72
C SER A 174 12.61 6.71 0.69
N LYS A 175 13.82 6.88 0.18
CA LYS A 175 14.95 5.97 0.32
C LYS A 175 15.91 6.69 1.25
N THR A 176 16.39 6.04 2.32
CA THR A 176 17.42 6.63 3.19
C THR A 176 18.50 7.21 2.29
N ALA A 177 18.60 8.54 2.22
CA ALA A 177 19.44 9.15 1.22
C ALA A 177 20.87 8.84 1.63
N ASN A 178 21.50 7.97 0.86
CA ASN A 178 22.90 7.70 1.03
C ASN A 178 23.62 8.96 0.55
N TYR A 179 24.27 9.67 1.48
CA TYR A 179 25.02 10.89 1.18
C TYR A 179 26.09 10.66 0.10
N CYS A 180 26.54 9.41 -0.08
CA CYS A 180 27.53 9.02 -1.07
C CYS A 180 26.94 8.81 -2.48
N ASP A 181 25.65 8.49 -2.61
CA ASP A 181 25.03 8.16 -3.91
C ASP A 181 24.56 9.41 -4.68
N ASP A 182 24.21 10.49 -3.97
CA ASP A 182 23.77 11.76 -4.56
C ASP A 182 24.37 12.97 -3.82
N PRO A 183 25.33 13.69 -4.43
CA PRO A 183 25.91 14.89 -3.85
C PRO A 183 24.89 15.99 -3.51
N ASN A 184 23.75 16.06 -4.20
CA ASN A 184 22.70 17.05 -3.94
C ASN A 184 21.87 16.71 -2.69
N SER A 185 21.98 15.50 -2.16
CA SER A 185 21.32 15.06 -0.93
C SER A 185 22.07 15.47 0.34
N ARG A 186 23.28 16.04 0.21
CA ARG A 186 24.12 16.53 1.32
C ARG A 186 23.67 17.87 1.92
N HIS A 187 22.57 18.42 1.43
CA HIS A 187 22.12 19.74 1.83
C HIS A 187 21.44 19.72 3.22
N LEU A 188 22.07 20.30 4.24
CA LEU A 188 21.58 20.35 5.65
C LEU A 188 20.24 21.09 5.83
N GLY A 189 19.80 21.84 4.82
CA GLY A 189 18.46 22.43 4.79
C GLY A 189 17.31 21.46 4.48
N ARG A 190 17.57 20.15 4.38
CA ARG A 190 16.55 19.12 4.09
C ARG A 190 16.39 18.16 5.27
N SER A 191 15.15 17.97 5.72
CA SER A 191 14.83 16.99 6.78
C SER A 191 14.66 15.59 6.21
N GLY A 192 15.04 14.55 6.96
CA GLY A 192 14.82 13.17 6.54
C GLY A 192 15.70 12.15 7.26
N PHE A 193 15.63 10.91 6.79
CA PHE A 193 16.51 9.83 7.23
C PHE A 193 17.72 9.75 6.29
N LEU A 194 18.92 9.89 6.85
CA LEU A 194 20.17 10.03 6.12
C LEU A 194 21.13 8.89 6.49
N ARG A 195 21.74 8.24 5.49
CA ARG A 195 22.91 7.39 5.69
C ARG A 195 24.12 8.23 5.36
N THR A 196 24.79 8.70 6.41
CA THR A 196 25.87 9.66 6.28
C THR A 196 27.24 9.02 6.37
N ASP A 197 27.35 7.79 6.90
CA ASP A 197 28.61 7.03 6.98
C ASP A 197 29.78 7.88 7.54
N GLY A 198 29.49 8.68 8.57
CA GLY A 198 30.44 9.57 9.25
C GLY A 198 30.62 10.96 8.63
N ILE A 199 30.04 11.24 7.47
CA ILE A 199 30.15 12.53 6.78
C ILE A 199 29.52 13.65 7.60
N ASP A 200 30.13 14.84 7.55
CA ASP A 200 29.69 16.07 8.20
C ASP A 200 29.43 15.94 9.72
N ASN A 201 30.04 14.92 10.37
CA ASN A 201 29.86 14.56 11.78
C ASN A 201 28.45 14.04 12.15
N LEU A 202 27.69 13.54 11.17
CA LEU A 202 26.32 13.06 11.34
C LEU A 202 26.21 11.60 11.83
N GLY A 203 27.33 10.92 12.11
CA GLY A 203 27.33 9.48 12.42
C GLY A 203 27.04 8.62 11.20
N ASP A 204 26.66 7.36 11.38
CA ASP A 204 26.48 6.41 10.26
C ASP A 204 25.06 6.51 9.68
N LEU A 205 24.06 6.58 10.56
CA LEU A 205 22.66 6.82 10.23
C LEU A 205 22.15 8.02 11.04
N ALA A 206 21.37 8.92 10.44
CA ALA A 206 20.83 10.08 11.12
C ALA A 206 19.34 10.31 10.80
N ILE A 207 18.58 10.72 11.82
CA ILE A 207 17.30 11.40 11.68
C ILE A 207 17.60 12.90 11.74
N HIS A 208 17.46 13.56 10.60
CA HIS A 208 17.85 14.94 10.41
C HIS A 208 16.63 15.84 10.27
N ILE A 209 16.66 16.97 10.97
CA ILE A 209 15.60 17.97 10.95
C ILE A 209 16.25 19.32 10.67
N ALA A 210 16.02 19.82 9.47
CA ALA A 210 16.38 21.17 9.10
C ALA A 210 15.45 22.17 9.80
N HIS A 211 15.99 23.33 10.19
CA HIS A 211 15.16 24.39 10.70
C HIS A 211 14.22 24.94 9.62
N SER A 212 13.07 25.50 10.02
CA SER A 212 12.07 26.01 9.07
C SER A 212 12.56 27.14 8.18
N SER A 213 13.57 27.88 8.63
CA SER A 213 14.23 28.94 7.85
C SER A 213 15.53 28.49 7.19
N ALA A 214 15.83 27.19 7.19
CA ALA A 214 16.92 26.65 6.38
C ALA A 214 16.51 26.66 4.90
N ASN A 215 17.43 27.03 4.02
CA ASN A 215 17.21 27.15 2.59
C ASN A 215 18.46 26.74 1.81
N SER A 216 18.33 26.56 0.49
CA SER A 216 19.41 26.08 -0.37
C SER A 216 20.64 26.99 -0.46
N ASP A 217 20.52 28.26 -0.06
CA ASP A 217 21.45 29.30 -0.49
C ASP A 217 22.16 30.05 0.66
N SER A 218 21.69 29.98 1.92
CA SER A 218 22.20 30.87 2.98
C SER A 218 22.04 30.41 4.44
N SER A 219 21.22 29.40 4.70
CA SER A 219 20.83 29.04 6.07
C SER A 219 20.73 27.53 6.18
N MET A 220 21.61 26.93 6.99
CA MET A 220 21.81 25.48 7.05
C MET A 220 21.73 24.93 8.48
N PHE A 221 21.12 25.67 9.41
CA PHE A 221 20.98 25.19 10.77
C PHE A 221 19.98 24.05 10.86
N ALA A 222 20.42 22.98 11.50
CA ALA A 222 19.70 21.74 11.61
C ALA A 222 20.05 21.05 12.91
N ARG A 223 19.22 20.09 13.31
CA ARG A 223 19.45 19.22 14.46
C ARG A 223 19.03 17.81 14.12
N GLY A 224 19.43 16.86 14.94
CA GLY A 224 18.95 15.52 14.77
C GLY A 224 19.49 14.54 15.78
N ILE A 225 19.21 13.27 15.50
CA ILE A 225 19.67 12.12 16.26
C ILE A 225 20.46 11.24 15.30
N SER A 226 21.68 10.92 15.66
CA SER A 226 22.53 9.98 14.94
C SER A 226 22.63 8.64 15.68
N PHE A 227 22.76 7.60 14.89
CA PHE A 227 22.89 6.21 15.28
C PHE A 227 24.20 5.72 14.70
N ARG A 228 25.02 5.13 15.56
CA ARG A 228 26.20 4.37 15.15
C ARG A 228 25.85 2.89 15.10
N TYR A 229 26.30 2.21 14.05
CA TYR A 229 26.14 0.78 13.86
C TYR A 229 27.49 0.14 13.48
N GLY A 230 27.71 -1.13 13.86
CA GLY A 230 29.01 -1.81 13.76
C GLY A 230 29.63 -2.07 15.13
N ASP A 231 30.96 -1.98 15.25
CA ASP A 231 31.71 -2.31 16.47
C ASP A 231 31.40 -1.41 17.68
N ASN A 232 30.75 -0.25 17.46
CA ASN A 232 30.39 0.70 18.50
C ASN A 232 28.93 1.12 18.36
N PHE A 233 28.03 0.42 19.06
CA PHE A 233 26.63 0.83 19.19
C PHE A 233 26.52 2.13 19.99
N GLY A 234 25.77 3.11 19.49
CA GLY A 234 25.55 4.35 20.22
C GLY A 234 24.57 5.30 19.55
N ILE A 235 23.90 6.11 20.37
CA ILE A 235 22.95 7.13 19.91
C ILE A 235 23.43 8.50 20.39
N SER A 236 23.38 9.52 19.55
CA SER A 236 23.78 10.89 19.90
C SER A 236 22.83 11.92 19.32
N THR A 237 22.63 13.04 20.01
CA THR A 237 22.05 14.24 19.41
C THR A 237 23.15 15.05 18.73
N TYR A 238 22.81 15.82 17.70
CA TYR A 238 23.74 16.76 17.07
C TYR A 238 23.04 18.05 16.64
N ALA A 239 23.83 19.09 16.36
CA ALA A 239 23.36 20.36 15.84
C ALA A 239 24.34 21.01 14.87
N PHE A 240 23.80 21.79 13.94
CA PHE A 240 24.51 22.70 13.05
C PHE A 240 24.03 24.13 13.30
N ASP A 241 24.96 25.09 13.20
CA ASP A 241 24.65 26.51 13.28
C ASP A 241 24.10 27.06 11.95
N LYS A 242 23.80 28.37 11.92
CA LYS A 242 23.19 29.02 10.74
C LYS A 242 24.02 28.87 9.48
N ALA A 243 25.35 28.86 9.60
CA ALA A 243 26.28 28.72 8.49
C ALA A 243 26.49 27.26 8.06
N GLY A 244 25.80 26.30 8.69
CA GLY A 244 25.98 24.87 8.42
C GLY A 244 27.25 24.31 9.06
N LYS A 245 27.84 25.02 10.04
CA LYS A 245 28.98 24.49 10.80
C LYS A 245 28.47 23.62 11.93
N PHE A 246 29.11 22.46 12.11
CA PHE A 246 28.78 21.54 13.20
C PHE A 246 28.99 22.23 14.56
N ALA A 247 27.90 22.37 15.31
CA ALA A 247 27.89 23.01 16.62
C ALA A 247 28.25 22.04 17.75
N GLY A 248 28.09 20.74 17.51
CA GLY A 248 28.47 19.68 18.44
C GLY A 248 27.48 18.51 18.46
N SER A 249 27.88 17.46 19.17
CA SER A 249 27.04 16.32 19.49
C SER A 249 27.08 16.00 20.99
N LYS A 250 25.99 15.42 21.49
CA LYS A 250 25.91 14.88 22.85
C LYS A 250 25.40 13.45 22.79
N ARG A 251 26.14 12.53 23.42
CA ARG A 251 25.76 11.13 23.50
C ARG A 251 24.49 10.98 24.35
N ILE A 252 23.54 10.19 23.87
CA ILE A 252 22.38 9.77 24.63
C ILE A 252 22.81 8.54 25.43
N LEU A 253 22.73 8.66 26.75
CA LEU A 253 23.11 7.60 27.69
C LEU A 253 21.97 6.61 27.83
N THR A 254 22.32 5.33 27.89
CA THR A 254 21.44 4.21 28.22
C THR A 254 21.65 3.78 29.67
N GLU A 255 20.83 2.86 30.18
CA GLU A 255 21.01 2.30 31.54
C GLU A 255 22.38 1.61 31.72
N ASP A 256 22.98 1.15 30.63
CA ASP A 256 24.30 0.53 30.63
C ASP A 256 25.45 1.56 30.67
N ASP A 257 25.15 2.85 30.41
CA ASP A 257 26.11 3.95 30.49
C ASP A 257 26.19 4.60 31.90
N VAL A 258 25.44 4.08 32.87
CA VAL A 258 25.40 4.63 34.24
C VAL A 258 26.61 4.18 35.05
N ILE A 259 27.36 5.14 35.60
CA ILE A 259 28.66 4.95 36.29
C ILE A 259 28.53 4.15 37.60
N VAL A 260 27.34 4.12 38.21
CA VAL A 260 27.09 3.41 39.48
C VAL A 260 26.21 2.18 39.24
N PRO A 261 26.70 0.96 39.52
CA PRO A 261 25.90 -0.26 39.41
C PRO A 261 24.61 -0.21 40.24
N VAL A 262 23.57 -0.90 39.78
CA VAL A 262 22.32 -1.07 40.53
C VAL A 262 22.60 -1.83 41.83
N GLY A 263 21.96 -1.42 42.93
CA GLY A 263 22.09 -2.08 44.23
C GLY A 263 23.22 -1.58 45.12
N VAL A 264 24.13 -0.71 44.66
CA VAL A 264 25.18 -0.12 45.51
C VAL A 264 24.56 0.82 46.56
N PRO A 265 24.78 0.62 47.87
CA PRO A 265 24.35 1.57 48.89
C PRO A 265 25.12 2.88 48.80
N LEU A 266 24.41 3.98 48.58
CA LEU A 266 24.96 5.33 48.47
C LEU A 266 24.57 6.17 49.69
N PRO A 267 25.53 6.84 50.36
CA PRO A 267 25.21 7.80 51.40
C PRO A 267 24.58 9.05 50.79
N TYR A 268 23.34 9.35 51.18
CA TYR A 268 22.57 10.49 50.69
C TYR A 268 22.26 11.46 51.84
N PRO A 269 22.55 12.77 51.68
CA PRO A 269 22.51 13.73 52.79
C PRO A 269 21.10 14.10 53.25
N HIS A 270 20.05 13.74 52.51
CA HIS A 270 18.67 14.09 52.85
C HIS A 270 17.86 12.87 53.31
N ARG A 271 16.85 13.13 54.16
CA ARG A 271 15.90 12.10 54.62
C ARG A 271 15.00 11.54 53.51
N TYR A 272 14.78 12.29 52.44
CA TYR A 272 13.80 11.93 51.41
C TYR A 272 14.52 11.35 50.21
N THR A 273 14.23 10.10 49.90
CA THR A 273 14.87 9.39 48.80
C THR A 273 14.46 10.03 47.46
N PRO A 274 15.43 10.37 46.59
CA PRO A 274 15.11 10.97 45.29
C PRO A 274 14.43 9.96 44.36
N PRO A 275 13.68 10.44 43.34
CA PRO A 275 13.09 9.56 42.34
C PRO A 275 14.13 8.64 41.67
N GLY A 276 13.77 7.37 41.45
CA GLY A 276 14.66 6.35 40.88
C GLY A 276 15.53 5.60 41.89
N TYR A 277 15.40 5.91 43.18
CA TYR A 277 16.14 5.24 44.27
C TYR A 277 15.19 4.67 45.33
N LEU A 278 15.68 3.67 46.06
CA LEU A 278 15.01 3.07 47.23
C LEU A 278 15.85 3.28 48.48
N THR A 279 15.19 3.52 49.61
CA THR A 279 15.83 3.60 50.94
C THR A 279 16.27 2.23 51.41
N CYS A 280 17.48 2.10 51.96
CA CYS A 280 17.98 0.87 52.62
C CYS A 280 17.37 0.72 54.02
N ASN A 281 16.09 0.38 54.09
CA ASN A 281 15.32 0.22 55.33
C ASN A 281 14.67 -1.17 55.48
N GLY A 282 15.17 -2.18 54.76
CA GLY A 282 14.59 -3.54 54.80
C GLY A 282 13.33 -3.75 53.95
N GLN A 283 12.89 -2.74 53.19
CA GLN A 283 11.68 -2.84 52.36
C GLN A 283 11.82 -3.87 51.22
N THR A 284 10.70 -4.49 50.86
CA THR A 284 10.60 -5.34 49.68
C THR A 284 10.50 -4.52 48.40
N PHE A 285 10.96 -5.07 47.29
CA PHE A 285 10.77 -4.50 45.95
C PHE A 285 10.27 -5.56 44.97
N ASP A 286 9.65 -5.11 43.88
CA ASP A 286 9.19 -5.99 42.81
C ASP A 286 10.38 -6.42 41.93
N LYS A 287 10.72 -7.70 41.97
CA LYS A 287 11.83 -8.28 41.21
C LYS A 287 11.59 -8.26 39.69
N SER A 288 10.33 -8.25 39.26
CA SER A 288 9.98 -8.16 37.84
C SER A 288 10.14 -6.74 37.30
N LEU A 289 9.88 -5.73 38.14
CA LEU A 289 10.08 -4.32 37.81
C LEU A 289 11.57 -3.91 37.89
N TYR A 290 12.32 -4.51 38.80
CA TYR A 290 13.73 -4.18 39.07
C TYR A 290 14.66 -5.41 38.97
N PRO A 291 14.86 -5.98 37.77
CA PRO A 291 15.62 -7.21 37.60
C PRO A 291 17.12 -7.08 37.97
N LYS A 292 17.76 -5.95 37.63
CA LYS A 292 19.15 -5.67 38.02
C LYS A 292 19.31 -5.52 39.54
N LEU A 293 18.29 -4.99 40.23
CA LEU A 293 18.30 -4.91 41.69
C LEU A 293 18.07 -6.29 42.34
N ALA A 294 17.27 -7.14 41.71
CA ALA A 294 17.06 -8.53 42.12
C ALA A 294 18.33 -9.39 41.98
N GLU A 295 19.21 -9.06 41.03
CA GLU A 295 20.54 -9.69 40.94
C GLU A 295 21.43 -9.31 42.13
N ALA A 296 21.44 -8.03 42.52
CA ALA A 296 22.19 -7.55 43.68
C ALA A 296 21.59 -8.03 45.03
N TYR A 297 20.26 -8.11 45.12
CA TYR A 297 19.52 -8.54 46.31
C TYR A 297 18.51 -9.65 45.96
N PRO A 298 18.95 -10.92 45.89
CA PRO A 298 18.13 -12.05 45.45
C PRO A 298 16.84 -12.28 46.26
N ASP A 299 16.84 -11.90 47.54
CA ASP A 299 15.71 -12.02 48.46
C ASP A 299 14.57 -11.02 48.16
N GLY A 300 14.76 -10.11 47.20
CA GLY A 300 13.74 -9.10 46.85
C GLY A 300 13.56 -8.03 47.92
N ARG A 301 14.56 -7.83 48.78
CA ARG A 301 14.59 -6.83 49.84
C ARG A 301 15.90 -6.07 49.80
N VAL A 302 15.83 -4.75 49.94
CA VAL A 302 17.02 -3.94 50.18
C VAL A 302 17.47 -4.15 51.63
N PRO A 303 18.77 -4.01 51.95
CA PRO A 303 19.24 -4.16 53.33
C PRO A 303 18.63 -3.09 54.24
N ASP A 304 18.55 -3.38 55.54
CA ASP A 304 18.27 -2.36 56.55
C ASP A 304 19.61 -1.85 57.09
N LEU A 305 20.01 -0.66 56.65
CA LEU A 305 21.31 -0.05 57.00
C LEU A 305 21.15 1.12 57.97
N ARG A 306 19.98 1.26 58.59
CA ARG A 306 19.72 2.35 59.54
C ARG A 306 20.50 2.10 60.83
N GLY A 307 21.49 2.93 61.09
CA GLY A 307 22.36 2.82 62.28
C GLY A 307 23.55 1.88 62.09
N GLU A 308 23.69 1.27 60.91
CA GLU A 308 24.73 0.28 60.64
C GLU A 308 25.98 0.90 60.01
N PHE A 309 27.15 0.32 60.32
CA PHE A 309 28.40 0.64 59.63
C PHE A 309 28.69 -0.41 58.56
N ILE A 310 29.01 0.04 57.34
CA ILE A 310 29.45 -0.84 56.25
C ILE A 310 30.97 -1.04 56.38
N ARG A 311 31.40 -2.31 56.31
CA ARG A 311 32.82 -2.68 56.25
C ARG A 311 33.15 -3.42 54.95
N GLY A 312 34.42 -3.38 54.55
CA GLY A 312 34.91 -4.22 53.46
C GLY A 312 34.83 -5.70 53.84
N TRP A 313 34.43 -6.52 52.87
CA TRP A 313 34.47 -7.98 53.00
C TRP A 313 35.92 -8.46 53.02
N ASP A 314 36.21 -9.46 53.85
CA ASP A 314 37.57 -9.96 54.08
C ASP A 314 38.17 -10.65 52.85
N ASP A 315 37.33 -11.33 52.06
CA ASP A 315 37.73 -12.09 50.86
C ASP A 315 38.98 -12.94 51.09
N SER A 316 38.98 -13.69 52.20
CA SER A 316 40.06 -14.59 52.62
C SER A 316 41.39 -13.91 52.99
N ARG A 317 41.41 -12.60 53.26
CA ARG A 317 42.59 -11.88 53.77
C ARG A 317 42.98 -12.30 55.20
N GLY A 318 42.04 -12.81 56.00
CA GLY A 318 42.28 -13.31 57.35
C GLY A 318 42.02 -12.30 58.48
N VAL A 319 41.46 -11.13 58.18
CA VAL A 319 41.10 -10.10 59.18
C VAL A 319 39.73 -10.38 59.79
N ASP A 320 38.80 -10.96 59.02
CA ASP A 320 37.47 -11.37 59.48
C ASP A 320 37.08 -12.75 58.88
N PRO A 321 37.75 -13.84 59.32
CA PRO A 321 37.58 -15.17 58.73
C PRO A 321 36.15 -15.70 58.85
N GLY A 322 35.63 -16.29 57.77
CA GLY A 322 34.31 -16.92 57.73
C GLY A 322 33.14 -15.94 57.52
N ARG A 323 33.41 -14.64 57.37
CA ARG A 323 32.39 -13.64 57.07
C ARG A 323 31.95 -13.69 55.60
N VAL A 324 30.66 -13.44 55.33
CA VAL A 324 30.06 -13.41 53.98
C VAL A 324 29.42 -12.05 53.72
N CYS A 325 29.46 -11.56 52.47
CA CYS A 325 28.80 -10.32 52.05
C CYS A 325 27.33 -10.27 52.48
N GLY A 326 26.88 -9.12 52.97
CA GLY A 326 25.49 -8.89 53.38
C GLY A 326 25.11 -9.42 54.77
N THR A 327 25.98 -10.14 55.46
CA THR A 327 25.69 -10.61 56.83
C THR A 327 25.83 -9.49 57.87
N TRP A 328 25.09 -9.58 58.99
CA TRP A 328 25.10 -8.62 60.11
C TRP A 328 25.99 -9.10 61.28
N GLN A 329 26.66 -8.17 61.97
CA GLN A 329 27.56 -8.43 63.10
C GLN A 329 27.36 -7.34 64.15
N GLY A 330 27.20 -7.74 65.41
CA GLY A 330 27.07 -6.82 66.53
C GLY A 330 28.38 -6.10 66.88
N ASP A 331 28.29 -5.09 67.71
CA ASP A 331 29.44 -4.36 68.20
C ASP A 331 30.32 -5.23 69.12
N ALA A 332 31.61 -4.91 69.14
CA ALA A 332 32.58 -5.52 70.03
C ALA A 332 33.65 -4.51 70.39
N ILE A 333 34.21 -4.67 71.60
CA ILE A 333 35.38 -3.91 72.06
C ILE A 333 36.60 -4.79 72.18
N ARG A 334 37.77 -4.17 72.05
CA ARG A 334 39.02 -4.81 72.47
C ARG A 334 39.04 -4.97 73.99
N ASN A 335 39.85 -5.90 74.48
CA ASN A 335 40.02 -6.15 75.89
C ASN A 335 40.40 -4.87 76.67
N ILE A 336 39.80 -4.66 77.84
CA ILE A 336 40.12 -3.57 78.77
C ILE A 336 40.93 -4.17 79.91
N THR A 337 42.15 -3.68 80.09
CA THR A 337 43.09 -4.24 81.08
C THR A 337 43.30 -3.32 82.27
N GLY A 338 43.59 -3.93 83.41
CA GLY A 338 44.07 -3.29 84.62
C GLY A 338 44.33 -4.34 85.69
N SER A 339 44.83 -3.91 86.85
CA SER A 339 45.15 -4.82 87.95
C SER A 339 44.95 -4.14 89.30
N TRP A 340 44.75 -4.97 90.33
CA TRP A 340 44.95 -4.59 91.72
C TRP A 340 46.29 -5.17 92.20
N GLY A 341 47.05 -4.40 92.96
CA GLY A 341 48.19 -4.90 93.74
C GLY A 341 47.73 -5.58 95.03
N ASP A 342 48.69 -5.91 95.89
CA ASP A 342 48.46 -6.59 97.17
C ASP A 342 47.88 -5.62 98.23
N ALA A 343 46.64 -5.18 98.03
CA ALA A 343 45.97 -4.25 98.93
C ALA A 343 45.63 -4.91 100.27
N THR A 344 46.10 -4.32 101.38
CA THR A 344 45.77 -4.76 102.74
C THR A 344 44.86 -3.76 103.44
N ALA A 345 44.07 -4.25 104.39
CA ALA A 345 43.24 -3.40 105.23
C ALA A 345 44.08 -2.58 106.22
N GLU A 346 45.39 -2.79 106.27
CA GLU A 346 46.31 -2.16 107.20
C GLU A 346 47.00 -0.96 106.52
N SER A 347 47.40 -1.09 105.25
CA SER A 347 48.20 -0.10 104.53
C SER A 347 47.59 0.46 103.24
N GLY A 348 46.43 -0.03 102.77
CA GLY A 348 45.96 0.27 101.42
C GLY A 348 46.68 -0.59 100.37
N GLY A 349 46.61 -0.20 99.10
CA GLY A 349 47.25 -0.93 98.01
C GLY A 349 47.48 -0.09 96.76
N ASP A 350 47.54 -0.73 95.60
CA ASP A 350 47.66 -0.06 94.30
C ASP A 350 46.61 -0.58 93.33
N ALA A 351 46.16 0.26 92.41
CA ALA A 351 45.29 -0.13 91.31
C ALA A 351 45.72 0.59 90.04
N SER A 352 45.62 -0.09 88.90
CA SER A 352 45.99 0.44 87.59
C SER A 352 44.92 0.17 86.54
N GLY A 353 44.91 1.00 85.50
CA GLY A 353 43.97 0.89 84.39
C GLY A 353 42.52 1.16 84.81
N ALA A 354 41.61 0.33 84.30
CA ALA A 354 40.16 0.45 84.58
C ALA A 354 39.80 0.17 86.05
N PHE A 355 40.74 -0.30 86.86
CA PHE A 355 40.51 -0.59 88.25
C PHE A 355 40.92 0.57 89.16
N ASN A 356 40.17 0.74 90.24
CA ASN A 356 40.46 1.66 91.32
C ASN A 356 40.20 0.98 92.67
N TYR A 357 40.77 1.54 93.74
CA TYR A 357 40.42 1.17 95.10
C TYR A 357 40.26 2.42 95.98
N THR A 358 39.50 2.28 97.06
CA THR A 358 39.43 3.29 98.14
C THR A 358 39.75 2.62 99.47
N TYR A 359 40.59 3.27 100.26
CA TYR A 359 40.95 2.85 101.61
C TYR A 359 40.39 3.82 102.64
N ARG A 360 39.64 3.31 103.63
CA ARG A 360 39.12 4.11 104.75
C ARG A 360 39.68 3.60 106.06
N ARG A 361 40.50 4.41 106.73
CA ARG A 361 41.09 4.09 108.04
C ARG A 361 40.00 4.11 109.13
N GLY A 362 40.00 3.10 110.01
CA GLY A 362 39.06 3.05 111.15
C GLY A 362 37.68 2.43 110.83
N GLY A 363 37.61 1.55 109.82
CA GLY A 363 36.37 0.86 109.42
C GLY A 363 36.13 -0.49 110.10
N ARG A 364 37.05 -0.96 110.97
CA ARG A 364 36.90 -2.18 111.78
C ARG A 364 36.45 -1.83 113.20
N ALA A 365 35.68 -2.71 113.85
CA ALA A 365 35.19 -2.51 115.23
C ALA A 365 36.35 -2.28 116.23
N ALA A 366 36.07 -1.53 117.30
CA ALA A 366 37.08 -0.97 118.20
C ALA A 366 38.05 -2.02 118.79
N GLY A 367 39.36 -1.74 118.67
CA GLY A 367 40.46 -2.53 119.25
C GLY A 367 41.38 -3.22 118.23
N GLY A 368 40.97 -3.36 116.96
CA GLY A 368 41.69 -4.17 115.98
C GLY A 368 42.67 -3.45 115.03
N GLY A 369 42.78 -2.11 115.09
CA GLY A 369 43.72 -1.33 114.26
C GLY A 369 43.73 -1.70 112.76
N GLY A 370 42.77 -1.20 111.97
CA GLY A 370 42.74 -1.40 110.51
C GLY A 370 41.61 -0.64 109.82
N GLY A 371 41.67 -0.55 108.50
CA GLY A 371 40.69 0.10 107.63
C GLY A 371 39.83 -0.86 106.80
N THR A 372 39.04 -0.30 105.89
CA THR A 372 38.25 -1.03 104.89
C THR A 372 38.73 -0.70 103.48
N LEU A 373 38.70 -1.71 102.59
CA LEU A 373 38.98 -1.58 101.17
C LEU A 373 37.69 -1.75 100.38
N SER A 374 37.49 -0.90 99.38
CA SER A 374 36.46 -1.07 98.36
C SER A 374 37.11 -0.98 96.99
N PHE A 375 36.78 -1.94 96.14
CA PHE A 375 37.30 -2.02 94.79
C PHE A 375 36.23 -1.61 93.79
N THR A 376 36.63 -0.94 92.71
CA THR A 376 35.73 -0.52 91.65
C THR A 376 36.37 -0.75 90.30
N PHE A 377 35.56 -1.25 89.37
CA PHE A 377 35.88 -1.24 87.94
C PHE A 377 35.15 -0.06 87.30
N ASP A 378 35.89 0.76 86.56
CA ASP A 378 35.38 1.88 85.80
C ASP A 378 36.16 2.00 84.49
N ALA A 379 35.55 1.56 83.40
CA ALA A 379 36.12 1.62 82.06
C ALA A 379 36.41 3.07 81.61
N SER A 380 35.68 4.07 82.13
CA SER A 380 35.84 5.48 81.76
C SER A 380 37.23 6.04 82.09
N ARG A 381 37.95 5.36 83.01
CA ARG A 381 39.32 5.70 83.40
C ARG A 381 40.36 5.47 82.29
N VAL A 382 40.06 4.61 81.32
CA VAL A 382 41.02 4.24 80.26
C VAL A 382 40.45 4.38 78.84
N VAL A 383 39.12 4.44 78.70
CA VAL A 383 38.45 4.61 77.40
C VAL A 383 37.20 5.49 77.55
N PRO A 384 36.82 6.27 76.52
CA PRO A 384 35.51 6.94 76.51
C PRO A 384 34.36 5.93 76.53
N THR A 385 33.32 6.21 77.31
CA THR A 385 32.15 5.32 77.48
C THR A 385 30.85 5.98 77.03
N ALA A 386 29.96 5.19 76.44
CA ALA A 386 28.58 5.54 76.10
C ALA A 386 27.71 4.28 76.18
N ASN A 387 26.39 4.39 75.97
CA ASN A 387 25.49 3.23 75.92
C ASN A 387 25.74 2.28 74.73
N GLU A 388 26.41 2.77 73.68
CA GLU A 388 26.73 2.04 72.46
C GLU A 388 28.19 2.31 72.07
N ASN A 389 28.89 1.26 71.65
CA ASN A 389 30.25 1.35 71.14
C ASN A 389 30.27 1.84 69.69
N ARG A 390 30.62 3.11 69.49
CA ARG A 390 30.66 3.74 68.17
C ARG A 390 31.82 4.71 68.00
N PRO A 391 32.44 4.77 66.81
CA PRO A 391 33.28 5.91 66.46
C PRO A 391 32.42 7.17 66.29
N ARG A 392 33.07 8.34 66.27
CA ARG A 392 32.41 9.58 65.84
C ARG A 392 31.87 9.39 64.43
N ASN A 393 30.61 9.76 64.20
CA ASN A 393 29.94 9.55 62.92
C ASN A 393 28.97 10.70 62.60
N VAL A 394 28.56 10.76 61.33
CA VAL A 394 27.53 11.66 60.81
C VAL A 394 26.49 10.79 60.11
N ALA A 395 25.21 11.02 60.39
CA ALA A 395 24.12 10.23 59.83
C ALA A 395 23.79 10.67 58.40
N PHE A 396 23.85 9.73 57.46
CA PHE A 396 23.35 9.86 56.09
C PHE A 396 22.27 8.79 55.86
N ASN A 397 21.33 9.06 54.94
CA ASN A 397 20.38 8.06 54.50
C ASN A 397 21.04 7.16 53.46
N TYR A 398 21.03 5.84 53.64
CA TYR A 398 21.52 4.93 52.60
C TYR A 398 20.42 4.68 51.57
N ILE A 399 20.74 4.89 50.29
CA ILE A 399 19.83 4.65 49.17
C ILE A 399 20.48 3.74 48.12
N VAL A 400 19.69 2.96 47.40
CA VAL A 400 20.13 2.16 46.24
C VAL A 400 19.39 2.60 45.00
N ARG A 401 20.05 2.57 43.84
CA ARG A 401 19.38 2.79 42.55
C ARG A 401 18.39 1.65 42.29
N ALA A 402 17.19 1.97 41.84
CA ALA A 402 16.14 0.98 41.58
C ALA A 402 16.27 0.30 40.21
N ALA A 403 16.71 1.03 39.18
CA ALA A 403 16.87 0.57 37.80
C ALA A 403 18.14 1.15 37.14
#